data_AF-A0A964KRX6-F1
#
_entry.id   AF-A0A964KRX6-F1
#
_cell.length_a   1.000
_cell.length_b   1.000
_cell.length_c   1.000
_cell.angle_alpha   90.00
_cell.angle_beta   90.00
_cell.angle_gamma   90.00
#
_symmetry.space_group_name_H-M   'P 1'
#
loop_
_entity.id
_entity.type
_entity.pdbx_description
1 polymer ?
#
loop_
_entity_poly.entity_id
_entity_poly.type
_entity_poly.pdbx_seq_one_letter_code
_entity_poly.pdbx_strand_id
1 'polypeptide(L)'
;MPDAARPRILITRFEEIPGERWEHYVDRVRAAGGEPVAFDASTYTSGDVFPAHDGLVLTGGVDVDPARYGDPPHPRLGSLLPVRDEAEITLAQSAMASGLPMLAICRGLQVMNVASGGSLHQHLEREPHRVRRGADGESLDSGWHGVEVTHGTLLARIAKTARLRVNSRHHQAVTRARLAPGLVASGLTSEGGIEIVEAIEAPHHPFALGVQWHPERPEMAASPALAAGSTALFDTFLHACSAGSATPDSPFLYFGYGSSMDAERMHQTVPHARLIGPARLADHVLAFSIESKNTWHGGVADILASTGDEVWGALWLVPPEESHALDEHEGLFREPPAYRRVTVEVTTPSGDRVRCRSYQVATPDPRTPPPSKAFKDTLLRGARTVGLPASYVARLAALPDNGRA
;
A
#
# COMPACT_ATOMS: atom_id res chain seq x y z
N MET A 1 3.19 -15.34 -26.37
CA MET A 1 3.48 -14.68 -25.07
C MET A 1 2.38 -15.13 -24.13
N PRO A 2 2.67 -15.55 -22.89
CA PRO A 2 1.60 -15.77 -21.92
C PRO A 2 0.89 -14.43 -21.71
N ASP A 3 -0.44 -14.44 -21.76
CA ASP A 3 -1.28 -13.29 -21.43
C ASP A 3 -0.91 -12.84 -20.01
N ALA A 4 -0.42 -11.62 -19.84
CA ALA A 4 -0.08 -11.13 -18.51
C ALA A 4 -1.36 -11.14 -17.67
N ALA A 5 -1.33 -11.77 -16.49
CA ALA A 5 -2.49 -11.83 -15.62
C ALA A 5 -3.00 -10.40 -15.33
N ARG A 6 -4.31 -10.19 -15.43
CA ARG A 6 -4.92 -8.89 -15.14
C ARG A 6 -4.83 -8.63 -13.64
N PRO A 7 -4.47 -7.41 -13.19
CA PRO A 7 -4.40 -7.10 -11.77
C PRO A 7 -5.78 -7.26 -11.12
N ARG A 8 -5.83 -7.94 -9.98
CA ARG A 8 -7.03 -8.18 -9.19
C ARG A 8 -7.30 -6.96 -8.32
N ILE A 9 -8.40 -6.26 -8.56
CA ILE A 9 -8.74 -5.03 -7.85
C ILE A 9 -9.84 -5.32 -6.85
N LEU A 10 -9.53 -5.22 -5.56
CA LEU A 10 -10.53 -5.33 -4.51
C LEU A 10 -11.42 -4.09 -4.52
N ILE A 11 -12.73 -4.26 -4.68
CA ILE A 11 -13.70 -3.17 -4.68
C ILE A 11 -14.66 -3.38 -3.53
N THR A 12 -14.69 -2.43 -2.59
CA THR A 12 -15.57 -2.54 -1.41
C THR A 12 -17.03 -2.42 -1.81
N ARG A 13 -17.85 -3.32 -1.30
CA ARG A 13 -19.31 -3.38 -1.45
C ARG A 13 -19.94 -3.38 -0.06
N PHE A 14 -21.18 -2.96 0.00
CA PHE A 14 -22.04 -3.01 1.17
C PHE A 14 -23.49 -3.07 0.66
N GLU A 15 -24.48 -3.06 1.56
CA GLU A 15 -25.90 -3.03 1.19
C GLU A 15 -26.21 -1.89 0.21
N GLU A 16 -27.00 -2.17 -0.83
CA GLU A 16 -27.28 -1.20 -1.90
C GLU A 16 -27.97 0.06 -1.35
N ILE A 17 -27.32 1.21 -1.50
CA ILE A 17 -27.94 2.52 -1.28
C ILE A 17 -28.61 2.97 -2.58
N PRO A 18 -29.86 3.46 -2.53
CA PRO A 18 -30.52 4.03 -3.70
C PRO A 18 -29.66 5.10 -4.40
N GLY A 19 -29.33 4.84 -5.67
CA GLY A 19 -28.57 5.76 -6.53
C GLY A 19 -27.06 5.55 -6.56
N GLU A 20 -26.51 4.72 -5.67
CA GLU A 20 -25.13 4.24 -5.71
C GLU A 20 -25.09 2.82 -6.28
N ARG A 21 -24.37 2.61 -7.38
CA ARG A 21 -24.31 1.31 -8.06
C ARG A 21 -22.89 0.80 -8.07
N TRP A 22 -22.67 -0.33 -7.40
CA TRP A 22 -21.36 -0.97 -7.32
C TRP A 22 -20.85 -1.36 -8.72
N GLU A 23 -21.75 -1.68 -9.64
CA GLU A 23 -21.48 -2.05 -11.03
C GLU A 23 -20.73 -0.95 -11.80
N HIS A 24 -20.95 0.33 -11.47
CA HIS A 24 -20.22 1.41 -12.14
C HIS A 24 -18.72 1.35 -11.85
N TYR A 25 -18.32 0.99 -10.63
CA TYR A 25 -16.91 0.82 -10.26
C TYR A 25 -16.30 -0.38 -11.00
N VAL A 26 -17.05 -1.49 -11.05
CA VAL A 26 -16.69 -2.72 -11.77
C VAL A 26 -16.45 -2.44 -13.24
N ASP A 27 -17.36 -1.71 -13.89
CA ASP A 27 -17.27 -1.39 -15.31
C ASP A 27 -16.03 -0.55 -15.62
N ARG A 28 -15.68 0.41 -14.75
CA ARG A 28 -14.45 1.20 -14.91
C ARG A 28 -13.18 0.40 -14.71
N VAL A 29 -13.14 -0.45 -13.68
CA VAL A 29 -11.98 -1.35 -13.45
C VAL A 29 -11.79 -2.30 -14.64
N ARG A 30 -12.87 -2.89 -15.16
CA ARG A 30 -12.82 -3.75 -16.34
C ARG A 30 -12.38 -2.99 -17.58
N ALA A 31 -12.89 -1.78 -17.79
CA ALA A 31 -12.53 -0.93 -18.93
C ALA A 31 -11.04 -0.55 -18.93
N ALA A 32 -10.46 -0.33 -17.74
CA ALA A 32 -9.03 -0.07 -17.55
C ALA A 32 -8.15 -1.35 -17.55
N GLY A 33 -8.76 -2.53 -17.74
CA GLY A 33 -8.03 -3.81 -17.89
C GLY A 33 -7.84 -4.63 -16.61
N GLY A 34 -8.45 -4.25 -15.49
CA GLY A 34 -8.39 -5.00 -14.23
C GLY A 34 -9.43 -6.11 -14.10
N GLU A 35 -9.19 -7.02 -13.14
CA GLU A 35 -10.14 -8.01 -12.68
C GLU A 35 -10.81 -7.52 -11.36
N PRO A 36 -12.09 -7.15 -11.36
CA PRO A 36 -12.77 -6.68 -10.16
C PRO A 36 -13.08 -7.85 -9.21
N VAL A 37 -12.65 -7.72 -7.96
CA VAL A 37 -12.94 -8.65 -6.86
C VAL A 37 -13.85 -7.95 -5.86
N ALA A 38 -15.05 -8.48 -5.65
CA ALA A 38 -15.98 -7.93 -4.67
C ALA A 38 -15.54 -8.26 -3.25
N PHE A 39 -15.60 -7.28 -2.36
CA PHE A 39 -15.48 -7.49 -0.92
C PHE A 39 -16.66 -6.85 -0.21
N ASP A 40 -17.53 -7.67 0.38
CA ASP A 40 -18.64 -7.16 1.18
C ASP A 40 -18.13 -6.71 2.55
N ALA A 41 -17.95 -5.40 2.71
CA ALA A 41 -17.45 -4.80 3.94
C ALA A 41 -18.44 -4.93 5.11
N SER A 42 -19.69 -5.31 4.86
CA SER A 42 -20.69 -5.52 5.92
C SER A 42 -20.51 -6.85 6.66
N THR A 43 -19.76 -7.80 6.10
CA THR A 43 -19.50 -9.11 6.71
C THR A 43 -18.17 -9.18 7.45
N TYR A 44 -17.40 -8.09 7.45
CA TYR A 44 -16.08 -8.03 8.07
C TYR A 44 -16.12 -8.27 9.58
N THR A 45 -15.22 -9.10 10.05
CA THR A 45 -14.89 -9.28 11.46
C THR A 45 -13.42 -8.91 11.69
N SER A 46 -13.14 -8.29 12.83
CA SER A 46 -11.77 -7.94 13.22
C SER A 46 -10.86 -9.17 13.18
N GLY A 47 -9.77 -9.07 12.42
CA GLY A 47 -8.84 -10.18 12.17
C GLY A 47 -9.08 -10.98 10.89
N ASP A 48 -10.12 -10.66 10.12
CA ASP A 48 -10.35 -11.29 8.81
C ASP A 48 -9.20 -11.00 7.83
N VAL A 49 -8.88 -12.00 7.02
CA VAL A 49 -7.93 -11.87 5.91
C VAL A 49 -8.69 -11.43 4.66
N PHE A 50 -8.28 -10.30 4.08
CA PHE A 50 -8.87 -9.82 2.84
C PHE A 50 -8.51 -10.73 1.65
N PRO A 51 -9.39 -10.87 0.64
CA PRO A 51 -9.06 -11.61 -0.57
C PRO A 51 -7.77 -11.09 -1.21
N ALA A 52 -6.95 -11.97 -1.80
CA ALA A 52 -5.74 -11.54 -2.52
C ALA A 52 -6.07 -10.55 -3.66
N HIS A 53 -5.38 -9.41 -3.67
CA HIS A 53 -5.60 -8.29 -4.58
C HIS A 53 -4.32 -7.47 -4.79
N ASP A 54 -4.23 -6.82 -5.96
CA ASP A 54 -3.10 -6.01 -6.42
C ASP A 54 -3.37 -4.49 -6.34
N GLY A 55 -4.61 -4.13 -5.99
CA GLY A 55 -5.03 -2.76 -5.77
C GLY A 55 -6.39 -2.68 -5.10
N LEU A 56 -6.66 -1.53 -4.48
CA LEU A 56 -7.87 -1.30 -3.68
C LEU A 56 -8.67 -0.13 -4.25
N VAL A 57 -9.98 -0.34 -4.42
CA VAL A 57 -10.95 0.72 -4.67
C VAL A 57 -11.91 0.81 -3.48
N LEU A 58 -11.85 1.94 -2.76
CA LEU A 58 -12.82 2.28 -1.72
C LEU A 58 -13.98 3.05 -2.35
N THR A 59 -15.20 2.55 -2.19
CA THR A 59 -16.40 3.09 -2.85
C THR A 59 -17.08 4.20 -2.06
N GLY A 60 -17.97 4.95 -2.74
CA GLY A 60 -18.88 5.90 -2.10
C GLY A 60 -19.88 5.24 -1.14
N GLY A 61 -20.70 6.03 -0.45
CA GLY A 61 -21.77 5.50 0.41
C GLY A 61 -22.24 6.45 1.50
N VAL A 62 -22.71 5.87 2.61
CA VAL A 62 -23.20 6.58 3.80
C VAL A 62 -22.09 7.35 4.54
N ASP A 63 -22.42 8.06 5.61
CA ASP A 63 -21.45 8.85 6.36
C ASP A 63 -20.45 7.96 7.12
N VAL A 64 -19.24 8.48 7.36
CA VAL A 64 -18.24 7.85 8.24
C VAL A 64 -18.55 8.20 9.68
N ASP A 65 -18.59 7.21 10.58
CA ASP A 65 -18.88 7.42 12.01
C ASP A 65 -17.89 8.40 12.66
N PRO A 66 -18.38 9.53 13.23
CA PRO A 66 -17.56 10.50 13.95
C PRO A 66 -16.72 9.94 15.10
N ALA A 67 -17.14 8.83 15.69
CA ALA A 67 -16.36 8.14 16.71
C ALA A 67 -14.99 7.66 16.19
N ARG A 68 -14.85 7.42 14.87
CA ARG A 68 -13.58 6.99 14.25
C ARG A 68 -12.53 8.09 14.17
N TYR A 69 -12.92 9.35 14.33
CA TYR A 69 -12.00 10.51 14.36
C TYR A 69 -12.20 11.41 15.58
N GLY A 70 -12.87 10.90 16.62
CA GLY A 70 -12.93 11.54 17.95
C GLY A 70 -13.87 12.74 18.07
N ASP A 71 -14.73 12.99 17.08
CA ASP A 71 -15.68 14.10 17.11
C ASP A 71 -17.07 13.65 17.62
N PRO A 72 -17.84 14.53 18.28
CA PRO A 72 -19.25 14.27 18.56
C PRO A 72 -20.08 14.30 17.26
N PRO A 73 -21.20 13.53 17.20
CA PRO A 73 -22.05 13.49 16.01
C PRO A 73 -22.77 14.82 15.77
N HIS A 74 -22.74 15.29 14.52
CA HIS A 74 -23.46 16.48 14.08
C HIS A 74 -24.97 16.18 13.96
N PRO A 75 -25.89 17.13 14.28
CA PRO A 75 -27.34 16.90 14.21
C PRO A 75 -27.90 16.52 12.82
N ARG A 76 -27.11 16.71 11.76
CA ARG A 76 -27.46 16.40 10.35
C ARG A 76 -26.58 15.29 9.76
N LEU A 77 -26.00 14.45 10.61
CA LEU A 77 -25.31 13.24 10.23
C LEU A 77 -26.29 12.28 9.53
N GLY A 78 -25.85 11.65 8.46
CA GLY A 78 -26.58 10.63 7.73
C GLY A 78 -26.57 9.28 8.45
N SER A 79 -26.95 8.23 7.71
CA SER A 79 -26.84 6.85 8.19
C SER A 79 -25.37 6.47 8.41
N LEU A 80 -25.13 5.53 9.33
CA LEU A 80 -23.80 5.01 9.63
C LEU A 80 -23.77 3.50 9.41
N LEU A 81 -22.60 2.97 9.06
CA LEU A 81 -22.33 1.53 9.00
C LEU A 81 -21.00 1.23 9.71
N PRO A 82 -20.98 1.14 11.05
CA PRO A 82 -19.74 1.04 11.82
C PRO A 82 -18.85 -0.16 11.48
N VAL A 83 -19.45 -1.29 11.06
CA VAL A 83 -18.72 -2.49 10.59
C VAL A 83 -17.98 -2.20 9.29
N ARG A 84 -18.63 -1.50 8.35
CA ARG A 84 -17.99 -1.04 7.11
C ARG A 84 -16.88 -0.04 7.40
N ASP A 85 -17.10 0.89 8.33
CA ASP A 85 -16.06 1.84 8.74
C ASP A 85 -14.83 1.09 9.24
N GLU A 86 -14.99 0.06 10.08
CA GLU A 86 -13.87 -0.76 10.56
C GLU A 86 -13.13 -1.46 9.42
N ALA A 87 -13.87 -2.12 8.54
CA ALA A 87 -13.31 -2.88 7.42
C ALA A 87 -12.50 -1.98 6.49
N GLU A 88 -13.10 -0.86 6.06
CA GLU A 88 -12.48 0.02 5.08
C GLU A 88 -11.36 0.88 5.68
N ILE A 89 -11.43 1.27 6.95
CA ILE A 89 -10.31 1.92 7.64
C ILE A 89 -9.13 0.94 7.74
N THR A 90 -9.39 -0.32 8.09
CA THR A 90 -8.35 -1.36 8.16
C THR A 90 -7.70 -1.59 6.79
N LEU A 91 -8.52 -1.70 5.73
CA LEU A 91 -8.04 -1.80 4.34
C LEU A 91 -7.19 -0.59 3.94
N ALA A 92 -7.65 0.62 4.22
CA ALA A 92 -6.94 1.85 3.89
C ALA A 92 -5.58 1.93 4.61
N GLN A 93 -5.55 1.61 5.90
CA GLN A 93 -4.31 1.56 6.70
C GLN A 93 -3.34 0.52 6.14
N SER A 94 -3.84 -0.68 5.84
CA SER A 94 -3.04 -1.74 5.21
C SER A 94 -2.49 -1.32 3.85
N ALA A 95 -3.30 -0.67 3.01
CA ALA A 95 -2.87 -0.21 1.70
C ALA A 95 -1.77 0.86 1.81
N MET A 96 -2.00 1.87 2.65
CA MET A 96 -1.04 2.95 2.93
C MET A 96 0.29 2.42 3.49
N ALA A 97 0.24 1.43 4.39
CA ALA A 97 1.43 0.84 4.97
C ALA A 97 2.20 -0.03 3.96
N SER A 98 1.49 -0.83 3.16
CA SER A 98 2.09 -1.80 2.23
C SER A 98 2.55 -1.20 0.90
N GLY A 99 2.19 0.05 0.59
CA GLY A 99 2.41 0.63 -0.73
C GLY A 99 1.45 0.12 -1.79
N LEU A 100 0.41 -0.65 -1.41
CA LEU A 100 -0.58 -1.20 -2.32
C LEU A 100 -1.39 -0.07 -2.97
N PRO A 101 -1.42 0.02 -4.31
CA PRO A 101 -2.18 1.06 -4.99
C PRO A 101 -3.63 1.17 -4.50
N MET A 102 -4.04 2.38 -4.16
CA MET A 102 -5.38 2.67 -3.66
C MET A 102 -6.01 3.85 -4.41
N LEU A 103 -7.26 3.64 -4.85
CA LEU A 103 -8.14 4.67 -5.36
C LEU A 103 -9.37 4.80 -4.47
N ALA A 104 -9.57 5.96 -3.89
CA ALA A 104 -10.60 6.22 -2.88
C ALA A 104 -11.64 7.22 -3.41
N ILE A 105 -12.91 6.82 -3.53
CA ILE A 105 -13.93 7.60 -4.23
C ILE A 105 -15.03 8.06 -3.27
N CYS A 106 -15.32 9.37 -3.26
CA CYS A 106 -16.32 10.03 -2.44
C CYS A 106 -16.14 9.72 -0.94
N ARG A 107 -16.97 8.83 -0.38
CA ARG A 107 -16.80 8.32 0.98
C ARG A 107 -15.44 7.64 1.17
N GLY A 108 -14.94 6.93 0.15
CA GLY A 108 -13.61 6.32 0.18
C GLY A 108 -12.49 7.34 0.44
N LEU A 109 -12.56 8.55 -0.12
CA LEU A 109 -11.61 9.64 0.18
C LEU A 109 -11.65 10.00 1.66
N GLN A 110 -12.86 10.08 2.22
CA GLN A 110 -13.08 10.44 3.63
C GLN A 110 -12.53 9.34 4.55
N VAL A 111 -12.74 8.07 4.20
CA VAL A 111 -12.13 6.93 4.90
C VAL A 111 -10.60 6.98 4.82
N MET A 112 -10.03 7.23 3.64
CA MET A 112 -8.57 7.37 3.47
C MET A 112 -8.00 8.47 4.39
N ASN A 113 -8.69 9.61 4.49
CA ASN A 113 -8.30 10.69 5.38
C ASN A 113 -8.38 10.28 6.86
N VAL A 114 -9.50 9.70 7.31
CA VAL A 114 -9.70 9.26 8.69
C VAL A 114 -8.70 8.17 9.07
N ALA A 115 -8.48 7.19 8.19
CA ALA A 115 -7.50 6.11 8.36
C ALA A 115 -6.07 6.63 8.56
N SER A 116 -5.75 7.78 7.95
CA SER A 116 -4.45 8.47 8.06
C SER A 116 -4.36 9.44 9.25
N GLY A 117 -5.39 9.51 10.11
CA GLY A 117 -5.43 10.37 11.30
C GLY A 117 -6.05 11.76 11.09
N GLY A 118 -6.74 11.98 9.97
CA GLY A 118 -7.55 13.17 9.72
C GLY A 118 -8.95 13.10 10.35
N SER A 119 -9.74 14.16 10.16
CA SER A 119 -11.16 14.22 10.57
C SER A 119 -12.03 14.78 9.45
N LEU A 120 -13.35 14.90 9.66
CA LEU A 120 -14.29 15.34 8.63
C LEU A 120 -15.09 16.58 9.06
N HIS A 121 -15.39 17.43 8.09
CA HIS A 121 -16.46 18.41 8.22
C HIS A 121 -17.78 17.68 7.93
N GLN A 122 -18.55 17.41 8.99
CA GLN A 122 -19.70 16.49 8.95
C GLN A 122 -20.92 16.99 8.17
N HIS A 123 -21.01 18.29 7.84
CA HIS A 123 -22.17 18.80 7.11
C HIS A 123 -21.96 20.13 6.39
N LEU A 124 -21.98 20.12 5.06
CA LEU A 124 -21.99 21.30 4.21
C LEU A 124 -23.41 21.89 4.09
N GLU A 125 -23.56 23.18 4.36
CA GLU A 125 -24.88 23.85 4.38
C GLU A 125 -25.45 24.16 2.99
N ARG A 126 -24.61 24.24 1.94
CA ARG A 126 -24.97 24.81 0.64
C ARG A 126 -24.91 23.79 -0.51
N GLU A 127 -25.62 24.13 -1.59
CA GLU A 127 -25.60 23.49 -2.92
C GLU A 127 -24.41 24.02 -3.74
N PRO A 128 -23.70 23.18 -4.53
CA PRO A 128 -24.23 22.06 -5.30
C PRO A 128 -23.73 20.69 -4.83
N HIS A 129 -23.19 20.57 -3.62
CA HIS A 129 -22.65 19.31 -3.11
C HIS A 129 -23.71 18.24 -2.81
N ARG A 130 -25.00 18.54 -3.01
CA ARG A 130 -26.10 17.62 -2.72
C ARG A 130 -26.68 17.01 -4.00
N VAL A 131 -27.21 15.81 -3.83
CA VAL A 131 -28.10 15.18 -4.80
C VAL A 131 -29.43 15.93 -4.81
N ARG A 132 -29.85 16.44 -5.97
CA ARG A 132 -31.23 16.94 -6.12
C ARG A 132 -32.20 15.78 -5.98
N ARG A 133 -33.05 15.81 -4.96
CA ARG A 133 -34.12 14.82 -4.75
C ARG A 133 -35.42 15.33 -5.38
N GLY A 134 -36.08 14.46 -6.15
CA GLY A 134 -37.44 14.67 -6.64
C GLY A 134 -38.48 14.60 -5.53
N ALA A 135 -39.72 14.96 -5.86
CA ALA A 135 -40.84 15.01 -4.92
C ALA A 135 -41.22 13.62 -4.34
N ASP A 136 -40.78 12.55 -4.99
CA ASP A 136 -40.93 11.13 -4.65
C ASP A 136 -39.68 10.52 -3.98
N GLY A 137 -38.63 11.32 -3.75
CA GLY A 137 -37.38 10.86 -3.17
C GLY A 137 -36.37 10.28 -4.16
N GLU A 138 -36.69 10.25 -5.46
CA GLU A 138 -35.73 9.82 -6.50
C GLU A 138 -34.58 10.82 -6.64
N SER A 139 -33.36 10.31 -6.81
CA SER A 139 -32.17 11.12 -7.11
C SER A 139 -32.23 11.57 -8.58
N LEU A 140 -32.63 12.81 -8.84
CA LEU A 140 -32.88 13.30 -10.20
C LEU A 140 -31.61 13.57 -11.01
N ASP A 141 -30.62 14.28 -10.44
CA ASP A 141 -29.35 14.63 -11.10
C ASP A 141 -28.24 14.92 -10.07
N SER A 142 -26.98 14.62 -10.40
CA SER A 142 -25.82 15.05 -9.60
C SER A 142 -25.60 16.56 -9.71
N GLY A 143 -25.13 17.19 -8.63
CA GLY A 143 -24.58 18.54 -8.69
C GLY A 143 -23.28 18.57 -9.49
N TRP A 144 -22.83 19.77 -9.87
CA TRP A 144 -21.58 19.96 -10.62
C TRP A 144 -20.85 21.22 -10.17
N HIS A 145 -19.53 21.15 -10.06
CA HIS A 145 -18.69 22.31 -9.77
C HIS A 145 -17.29 22.16 -10.39
N GLY A 146 -16.50 23.22 -10.28
CA GLY A 146 -15.09 23.22 -10.68
C GLY A 146 -14.20 22.77 -9.53
N VAL A 147 -13.10 22.12 -9.86
CA VAL A 147 -12.01 21.77 -8.95
C VAL A 147 -10.71 22.33 -9.52
N GLU A 148 -10.04 23.16 -8.73
CA GLU A 148 -8.69 23.65 -9.02
C GLU A 148 -7.68 22.56 -8.64
N VAL A 149 -6.80 22.21 -9.57
CA VAL A 149 -5.83 21.13 -9.41
C VAL A 149 -4.50 21.70 -8.92
N THR A 150 -4.02 21.22 -7.78
CA THR A 150 -2.74 21.66 -7.20
C THR A 150 -1.58 21.20 -8.07
N HIS A 151 -0.72 22.12 -8.53
CA HIS A 151 0.45 21.78 -9.35
C HIS A 151 1.43 20.83 -8.62
N GLY A 152 2.10 19.96 -9.38
CA GLY A 152 3.12 19.03 -8.87
C GLY A 152 2.56 17.73 -8.25
N THR A 153 1.24 17.60 -8.19
CA THR A 153 0.54 16.43 -7.62
C THR A 153 0.36 15.31 -8.63
N LEU A 154 0.05 14.10 -8.14
CA LEU A 154 -0.40 12.97 -8.96
C LEU A 154 -1.66 13.34 -9.74
N LEU A 155 -2.63 14.02 -9.10
CA LEU A 155 -3.81 14.49 -9.81
C LEU A 155 -3.45 15.42 -10.98
N ALA A 156 -2.51 16.36 -10.81
CA ALA A 156 -2.05 17.22 -11.90
C ALA A 156 -1.46 16.44 -13.07
N ARG A 157 -0.70 15.38 -12.80
CA ARG A 157 -0.12 14.49 -13.83
C ARG A 157 -1.20 13.73 -14.60
N ILE A 158 -2.24 13.28 -13.92
CA ILE A 158 -3.37 12.56 -14.51
C ILE A 158 -4.25 13.52 -15.32
N ALA A 159 -4.68 14.62 -14.71
CA ALA A 159 -5.63 15.55 -15.27
C ALA A 159 -5.07 16.35 -16.46
N LYS A 160 -3.77 16.70 -16.41
CA LYS A 160 -3.09 17.54 -17.43
C LYS A 160 -3.82 18.87 -17.71
N THR A 161 -4.59 19.35 -16.73
CA THR A 161 -5.29 20.63 -16.73
C THR A 161 -5.21 21.23 -15.32
N ALA A 162 -5.22 22.56 -15.24
CA ALA A 162 -5.26 23.27 -13.96
C ALA A 162 -6.64 23.24 -13.30
N ARG A 163 -7.70 22.95 -14.08
CA ARG A 163 -9.07 22.92 -13.57
C ARG A 163 -9.87 21.77 -14.18
N LEU A 164 -10.64 21.09 -13.34
CA LEU A 164 -11.58 20.03 -13.70
C LEU A 164 -13.01 20.49 -13.47
N ARG A 165 -13.96 19.92 -14.23
CA ARG A 165 -15.39 20.00 -13.94
C ARG A 165 -15.85 18.61 -13.52
N VAL A 166 -16.46 18.49 -12.34
CA VAL A 166 -16.78 17.20 -11.71
C VAL A 166 -18.22 17.17 -11.21
N ASN A 167 -18.76 15.96 -11.06
CA ASN A 167 -20.06 15.74 -10.42
C ASN A 167 -19.94 15.76 -8.89
N SER A 168 -21.05 15.95 -8.19
CA SER A 168 -21.04 16.09 -6.72
C SER A 168 -22.30 15.49 -6.08
N ARG A 169 -22.09 14.70 -5.02
CA ARG A 169 -23.12 13.91 -4.32
C ARG A 169 -22.80 13.70 -2.83
N HIS A 170 -22.03 14.60 -2.20
CA HIS A 170 -21.53 14.44 -0.83
C HIS A 170 -21.88 15.65 0.04
N HIS A 171 -22.34 15.43 1.27
CA HIS A 171 -22.55 16.54 2.22
C HIS A 171 -21.50 16.59 3.34
N GLN A 172 -20.69 15.54 3.47
CA GLN A 172 -19.47 15.56 4.28
C GLN A 172 -18.27 15.95 3.40
N ALA A 173 -17.24 16.52 4.00
CA ALA A 173 -16.05 16.93 3.28
C ALA A 173 -14.79 16.90 4.15
N VAL A 174 -13.64 16.80 3.50
CA VAL A 174 -12.35 17.15 4.10
C VAL A 174 -12.11 18.65 3.87
N THR A 175 -11.58 19.32 4.88
CA THR A 175 -11.09 20.70 4.78
C THR A 175 -9.59 20.70 5.08
N ARG A 176 -8.85 21.75 4.72
CA ARG A 176 -7.41 21.81 5.04
C ARG A 176 -7.11 21.60 6.53
N ALA A 177 -7.94 22.15 7.42
CA ALA A 177 -7.76 22.02 8.86
C ALA A 177 -8.00 20.60 9.39
N ARG A 178 -8.67 19.76 8.60
CA ARG A 178 -9.05 18.38 8.96
C ARG A 178 -8.36 17.32 8.10
N LEU A 179 -7.49 17.76 7.19
CA LEU A 179 -6.67 16.88 6.37
C LEU A 179 -5.66 16.15 7.26
N ALA A 180 -5.52 14.86 7.04
CA ALA A 180 -4.60 14.01 7.77
C ALA A 180 -3.13 14.44 7.58
N PRO A 181 -2.28 14.28 8.61
CA PRO A 181 -0.83 14.39 8.44
C PRO A 181 -0.32 13.44 7.36
N GLY A 182 0.67 13.89 6.57
CA GLY A 182 1.26 13.08 5.50
C GLY A 182 0.45 13.02 4.20
N LEU A 183 -0.80 13.50 4.18
CA LEU A 183 -1.58 13.68 2.95
C LEU A 183 -1.48 15.13 2.44
N VAL A 184 -1.65 15.30 1.13
CA VAL A 184 -1.71 16.63 0.49
C VAL A 184 -3.03 16.82 -0.22
N ALA A 185 -3.58 18.03 -0.17
CA ALA A 185 -4.76 18.41 -0.94
C ALA A 185 -4.36 18.66 -2.40
N SER A 186 -4.72 17.75 -3.30
CA SER A 186 -4.39 17.80 -4.72
C SER A 186 -5.48 18.40 -5.60
N GLY A 187 -6.70 18.51 -5.07
CA GLY A 187 -7.83 19.18 -5.72
C GLY A 187 -8.62 19.98 -4.71
N LEU A 188 -8.96 21.22 -5.04
CA LEU A 188 -9.61 22.17 -4.15
C LEU A 188 -10.81 22.83 -4.82
N THR A 189 -11.83 23.11 -4.04
CA THR A 189 -12.91 24.03 -4.42
C THR A 189 -13.22 24.98 -3.26
N SER A 190 -13.88 26.09 -3.54
CA SER A 190 -14.22 27.08 -2.52
C SER A 190 -15.70 27.40 -2.61
N GLU A 191 -16.43 27.15 -1.53
CA GLU A 191 -17.86 27.42 -1.45
C GLU A 191 -18.24 28.00 -0.08
N GLY A 192 -19.07 29.04 -0.08
CA GLY A 192 -19.58 29.62 1.16
C GLY A 192 -18.49 30.20 2.09
N GLY A 193 -17.29 30.48 1.56
CA GLY A 193 -16.13 30.92 2.33
C GLY A 193 -15.32 29.79 2.98
N ILE A 194 -15.66 28.53 2.69
CA ILE A 194 -14.93 27.36 3.15
C ILE A 194 -14.21 26.75 1.96
N GLU A 195 -12.93 26.42 2.14
CA GLU A 195 -12.17 25.67 1.17
C GLU A 195 -12.37 24.17 1.41
N ILE A 196 -12.88 23.48 0.40
CA ILE A 196 -13.23 22.07 0.41
C ILE A 196 -12.15 21.32 -0.37
N VAL A 197 -11.66 20.23 0.21
CA VAL A 197 -10.68 19.36 -0.42
C VAL A 197 -11.43 18.30 -1.23
N GLU A 198 -11.24 18.37 -2.55
CA GLU A 198 -11.91 17.53 -3.55
C GLU A 198 -11.03 16.38 -4.02
N ALA A 199 -9.73 16.44 -3.76
CA ALA A 199 -8.83 15.31 -3.91
C ALA A 199 -7.69 15.37 -2.89
N ILE A 200 -7.29 14.20 -2.42
CA ILE A 200 -6.15 14.00 -1.52
C ILE A 200 -5.22 12.97 -2.12
N GLU A 201 -3.93 13.09 -1.88
CA GLU A 201 -2.97 12.06 -2.26
C GLU A 201 -1.86 11.92 -1.21
N ALA A 202 -1.22 10.76 -1.18
CA ALA A 202 -0.04 10.52 -0.36
C ALA A 202 1.22 10.64 -1.23
N PRO A 203 2.03 11.70 -1.08
CA PRO A 203 3.11 12.01 -2.02
C PRO A 203 4.26 10.98 -2.00
N HIS A 204 4.39 10.20 -0.94
CA HIS A 204 5.41 9.16 -0.78
C HIS A 204 4.91 7.74 -1.08
N HIS A 205 3.64 7.59 -1.44
CA HIS A 205 3.04 6.31 -1.76
C HIS A 205 3.12 6.05 -3.28
N PRO A 206 3.34 4.80 -3.76
CA PRO A 206 3.42 4.49 -5.18
C PRO A 206 2.19 4.96 -5.98
N PHE A 207 1.00 4.72 -5.45
CA PHE A 207 -0.25 5.30 -5.92
C PHE A 207 -1.31 5.30 -4.80
N ALA A 208 -1.61 6.44 -4.20
CA ALA A 208 -2.74 6.57 -3.28
C ALA A 208 -3.43 7.91 -3.56
N LEU A 209 -4.60 7.84 -4.17
CA LEU A 209 -5.38 9.00 -4.61
C LEU A 209 -6.82 8.85 -4.13
N GLY A 210 -7.28 9.82 -3.36
CA GLY A 210 -8.69 10.03 -3.06
C GLY A 210 -9.27 11.12 -3.93
N VAL A 211 -10.49 10.94 -4.44
CA VAL A 211 -11.29 11.99 -5.08
C VAL A 211 -12.69 12.05 -4.47
N GLN A 212 -13.23 13.24 -4.27
CA GLN A 212 -14.51 13.45 -3.58
C GLN A 212 -15.71 13.33 -4.52
N TRP A 213 -15.50 13.58 -5.82
CA TRP A 213 -16.48 13.33 -6.88
C TRP A 213 -16.56 11.84 -7.25
N HIS A 214 -17.47 11.52 -8.18
CA HIS A 214 -17.77 10.15 -8.62
C HIS A 214 -17.33 9.91 -10.07
N PRO A 215 -16.03 9.64 -10.33
CA PRO A 215 -15.51 9.40 -11.68
C PRO A 215 -16.10 8.14 -12.32
N GLU A 216 -16.61 7.20 -11.54
CA GLU A 216 -17.13 5.93 -12.02
C GLU A 216 -18.45 6.06 -12.78
N ARG A 217 -19.23 7.08 -12.46
CA ARG A 217 -20.59 7.22 -12.96
C ARG A 217 -20.65 7.41 -14.49
N PRO A 218 -21.70 6.91 -15.16
CA PRO A 218 -21.87 7.09 -16.61
C PRO A 218 -21.93 8.55 -17.07
N GLU A 219 -22.44 9.45 -16.24
CA GLU A 219 -22.50 10.89 -16.55
C GLU A 219 -21.11 11.53 -16.74
N MET A 220 -20.06 10.97 -16.13
CA MET A 220 -18.67 11.39 -16.36
C MET A 220 -18.14 10.93 -17.73
N ALA A 221 -18.90 10.12 -18.47
CA ALA A 221 -18.61 9.79 -19.87
C ALA A 221 -19.47 10.60 -20.88
N ALA A 222 -20.31 11.53 -20.41
CA ALA A 222 -21.26 12.26 -21.27
C ALA A 222 -20.60 13.21 -22.29
N SER A 223 -19.32 13.55 -22.12
CA SER A 223 -18.55 14.29 -23.12
C SER A 223 -17.09 13.81 -23.15
N PRO A 224 -16.36 13.99 -24.27
CA PRO A 224 -14.96 13.58 -24.38
C PRO A 224 -14.05 14.17 -23.30
N ALA A 225 -14.28 15.43 -22.91
CA ALA A 225 -13.47 16.10 -21.89
C ALA A 225 -13.67 15.48 -20.49
N LEU A 226 -14.92 15.16 -20.12
CA LEU A 226 -15.22 14.49 -18.84
C LEU A 226 -14.69 13.05 -18.85
N ALA A 227 -14.89 12.35 -19.96
CA ALA A 227 -14.46 10.97 -20.14
C ALA A 227 -12.94 10.85 -20.01
N ALA A 228 -12.18 11.77 -20.61
CA ALA A 228 -10.73 11.75 -20.55
C ALA A 228 -10.19 11.81 -19.12
N GLY A 229 -10.75 12.65 -18.25
CA GLY A 229 -10.33 12.74 -16.84
C GLY A 229 -10.68 11.49 -16.04
N SER A 230 -11.90 10.96 -16.19
CA SER A 230 -12.32 9.72 -15.52
C SER A 230 -11.50 8.52 -15.99
N THR A 231 -11.36 8.33 -17.31
CA THR A 231 -10.58 7.23 -17.88
C THR A 231 -9.11 7.30 -17.46
N ALA A 232 -8.47 8.48 -17.56
CA ALA A 232 -7.06 8.61 -17.19
C ALA A 232 -6.79 8.27 -15.72
N LEU A 233 -7.74 8.56 -14.82
CA LEU A 233 -7.63 8.23 -13.40
C LEU A 233 -7.63 6.72 -13.18
N PHE A 234 -8.58 5.98 -13.78
CA PHE A 234 -8.60 4.52 -13.68
C PHE A 234 -7.42 3.86 -14.41
N ASP A 235 -7.05 4.32 -15.61
CA ASP A 235 -5.91 3.77 -16.35
C ASP A 235 -4.60 3.94 -15.57
N THR A 236 -4.38 5.09 -14.94
CA THR A 236 -3.17 5.34 -14.15
C THR A 236 -3.16 4.49 -12.88
N PHE A 237 -4.31 4.34 -12.22
CA PHE A 237 -4.46 3.44 -11.06
C PHE A 237 -4.13 1.99 -11.45
N LEU A 238 -4.72 1.47 -12.53
CA LEU A 238 -4.49 0.10 -13.00
C LEU A 238 -3.05 -0.13 -13.47
N HIS A 239 -2.43 0.88 -14.06
CA HIS A 239 -1.00 0.84 -14.38
C HIS A 239 -0.16 0.69 -13.11
N ALA A 240 -0.48 1.43 -12.05
CA ALA A 240 0.21 1.30 -10.76
C ALA A 240 0.01 -0.09 -10.14
N CYS A 241 -1.20 -0.67 -10.23
CA CYS A 241 -1.48 -2.04 -9.78
C CYS A 241 -0.64 -3.07 -10.54
N SER A 242 -0.54 -2.92 -11.85
CA SER A 242 0.27 -3.81 -12.71
C SER A 242 1.78 -3.65 -12.49
N ALA A 243 2.25 -2.44 -12.17
CA ALA A 243 3.66 -2.16 -11.89
C ALA A 243 4.08 -2.52 -10.46
N GLY A 244 3.11 -2.61 -9.55
CA GLY A 244 3.26 -2.88 -8.13
C GLY A 244 2.86 -4.29 -7.69
N SER A 245 2.85 -5.29 -8.59
CA SER A 245 2.56 -6.71 -8.27
C SER A 245 3.57 -7.29 -7.27
N ALA A 246 3.39 -6.89 -6.01
CA ALA A 246 4.25 -7.17 -4.88
C ALA A 246 3.79 -8.40 -4.08
N THR A 247 2.62 -8.94 -4.41
CA THR A 247 2.23 -10.33 -4.15
C THR A 247 2.47 -11.08 -5.46
N PRO A 248 3.52 -11.90 -5.57
CA PRO A 248 3.70 -12.71 -6.76
C PRO A 248 2.51 -13.66 -6.90
N ASP A 249 2.05 -13.98 -8.10
CA ASP A 249 0.95 -14.96 -8.31
C ASP A 249 1.38 -16.42 -8.10
N SER A 250 2.68 -16.62 -7.87
CA SER A 250 3.32 -17.92 -7.73
C SER A 250 4.38 -17.89 -6.65
N PRO A 251 4.76 -19.04 -6.07
CA PRO A 251 5.91 -19.12 -5.17
C PRO A 251 7.15 -18.47 -5.79
N PHE A 252 7.86 -17.71 -4.98
CA PHE A 252 9.02 -16.95 -5.44
C PHE A 252 10.27 -17.33 -4.66
N LEU A 253 11.43 -17.10 -5.28
CA LEU A 253 12.70 -17.35 -4.62
C LEU A 253 13.14 -16.12 -3.83
N TYR A 254 13.54 -16.34 -2.59
CA TYR A 254 14.07 -15.33 -1.69
C TYR A 254 15.48 -15.73 -1.23
N PHE A 255 16.45 -14.83 -1.44
CA PHE A 255 17.79 -14.97 -0.91
C PHE A 255 17.89 -14.22 0.42
N GLY A 256 17.92 -15.01 1.51
CA GLY A 256 18.08 -14.53 2.87
C GLY A 256 19.55 -14.57 3.30
N TYR A 257 19.99 -13.52 3.98
CA TYR A 257 21.30 -13.42 4.63
C TYR A 257 21.11 -12.90 6.06
N GLY A 258 22.16 -12.94 6.89
CA GLY A 258 22.05 -12.52 8.29
C GLY A 258 21.09 -13.40 9.10
N SER A 259 20.10 -12.79 9.78
CA SER A 259 19.13 -13.52 10.60
C SER A 259 18.14 -14.36 9.80
N SER A 260 17.89 -14.02 8.54
CA SER A 260 16.96 -14.76 7.66
C SER A 260 17.55 -16.09 7.15
N MET A 261 18.78 -16.43 7.55
CA MET A 261 19.36 -17.77 7.37
C MET A 261 18.97 -18.73 8.51
N ASP A 262 18.54 -18.21 9.67
CA ASP A 262 18.10 -19.03 10.79
C ASP A 262 16.66 -19.50 10.52
N ALA A 263 16.49 -20.80 10.26
CA ALA A 263 15.23 -21.37 9.83
C ALA A 263 14.11 -21.20 10.86
N GLU A 264 14.44 -21.28 12.16
CA GLU A 264 13.46 -21.11 13.23
C GLU A 264 12.90 -19.68 13.21
N ARG A 265 13.76 -18.68 13.03
CA ARG A 265 13.32 -17.28 12.87
C ARG A 265 12.56 -17.06 11.56
N MET A 266 13.02 -17.66 10.47
CA MET A 266 12.36 -17.52 9.17
C MET A 266 10.93 -18.05 9.24
N HIS A 267 10.72 -19.22 9.84
CA HIS A 267 9.39 -19.83 9.98
C HIS A 267 8.48 -19.16 11.02
N GLN A 268 8.99 -18.29 11.89
CA GLN A 268 8.14 -17.42 12.73
C GLN A 268 7.39 -16.38 11.89
N THR A 269 7.96 -15.98 10.75
CA THR A 269 7.39 -14.97 9.85
C THR A 269 6.68 -15.60 8.67
N VAL A 270 7.33 -16.58 8.03
CA VAL A 270 6.87 -17.23 6.80
C VAL A 270 6.86 -18.75 7.01
N PRO A 271 5.86 -19.28 7.76
CA PRO A 271 5.84 -20.67 8.24
C PRO A 271 5.87 -21.72 7.13
N HIS A 272 5.45 -21.38 5.91
CA HIS A 272 5.41 -22.30 4.77
C HIS A 272 6.60 -22.15 3.82
N ALA A 273 7.55 -21.24 4.10
CA ALA A 273 8.77 -21.09 3.32
C ALA A 273 9.63 -22.38 3.36
N ARG A 274 10.12 -22.81 2.19
CA ARG A 274 10.94 -24.02 2.06
C ARG A 274 12.39 -23.65 1.77
N LEU A 275 13.32 -24.13 2.61
CA LEU A 275 14.74 -23.99 2.33
C LEU A 275 15.12 -24.83 1.11
N ILE A 276 15.65 -24.20 0.07
CA ILE A 276 16.20 -24.87 -1.12
C ILE A 276 17.67 -25.27 -0.88
N GLY A 277 18.46 -24.39 -0.26
CA GLY A 277 19.85 -24.66 0.06
C GLY A 277 20.72 -23.40 0.09
N PRO A 278 22.05 -23.54 0.15
CA PRO A 278 22.96 -22.40 0.10
C PRO A 278 23.00 -21.80 -1.31
N ALA A 279 23.23 -20.50 -1.40
CA ALA A 279 23.49 -19.81 -2.67
C ALA A 279 24.53 -18.69 -2.47
N ARG A 280 25.19 -18.32 -3.57
CA ARG A 280 26.28 -17.35 -3.61
C ARG A 280 25.88 -16.11 -4.41
N LEU A 281 25.94 -14.95 -3.77
CA LEU A 281 25.81 -13.65 -4.40
C LEU A 281 27.22 -13.08 -4.67
N ALA A 282 27.57 -12.90 -5.94
CA ALA A 282 28.85 -12.33 -6.35
C ALA A 282 28.82 -10.79 -6.34
N ASP A 283 29.99 -10.17 -6.26
CA ASP A 283 30.20 -8.72 -6.30
C ASP A 283 29.47 -7.96 -5.18
N HIS A 284 29.30 -8.62 -4.04
CA HIS A 284 28.70 -8.04 -2.84
C HIS A 284 29.50 -8.43 -1.59
N VAL A 285 29.50 -7.56 -0.59
CA VAL A 285 30.08 -7.79 0.73
C VAL A 285 28.99 -7.75 1.80
N LEU A 286 29.11 -8.62 2.80
CA LEU A 286 28.27 -8.59 3.99
C LEU A 286 28.72 -7.43 4.89
N ALA A 287 27.83 -6.45 5.09
CA ALA A 287 28.06 -5.30 5.95
C ALA A 287 27.09 -5.30 7.14
N PHE A 288 27.29 -4.34 8.05
CA PHE A 288 26.40 -4.08 9.18
C PHE A 288 26.08 -2.58 9.21
N SER A 289 25.02 -2.18 8.52
CA SER A 289 24.80 -0.77 8.15
C SER A 289 23.53 -0.16 8.73
N ILE A 290 22.82 -0.88 9.60
CA ILE A 290 21.71 -0.35 10.40
C ILE A 290 21.77 -0.94 11.81
N GLU A 291 21.52 -0.10 12.83
CA GLU A 291 21.52 -0.53 14.23
C GLU A 291 20.13 -1.01 14.67
N SER A 292 20.04 -2.23 15.20
CA SER A 292 18.85 -2.68 15.91
C SER A 292 18.98 -2.35 17.38
N LYS A 293 18.24 -1.35 17.85
CA LYS A 293 18.30 -0.88 19.25
C LYS A 293 17.51 -1.74 20.24
N ASN A 294 16.48 -2.43 19.77
CA ASN A 294 15.51 -3.12 20.64
C ASN A 294 15.64 -4.64 20.62
N THR A 295 16.14 -5.23 19.53
CA THR A 295 16.19 -6.69 19.36
C THR A 295 17.61 -7.22 19.49
N TRP A 296 18.56 -6.56 18.82
CA TRP A 296 19.93 -7.09 18.74
C TRP A 296 20.96 -6.24 19.45
N HIS A 297 20.67 -4.98 19.77
CA HIS A 297 21.60 -4.04 20.42
C HIS A 297 22.94 -3.89 19.69
N GLY A 298 22.93 -3.93 18.36
CA GLY A 298 24.11 -3.82 17.50
C GLY A 298 23.75 -3.69 16.02
N GLY A 299 24.78 -3.66 15.17
CA GLY A 299 24.60 -3.64 13.71
C GLY A 299 23.96 -4.93 13.20
N VAL A 300 23.00 -4.83 12.30
CA VAL A 300 22.39 -5.97 11.60
C VAL A 300 22.81 -6.01 10.14
N ALA A 301 22.73 -7.20 9.56
CA ALA A 301 23.31 -7.52 8.27
C ALA A 301 22.73 -6.68 7.11
N ASP A 302 23.59 -6.33 6.17
CA ASP A 302 23.26 -5.70 4.89
C ASP A 302 24.14 -6.28 3.78
N ILE A 303 23.72 -6.14 2.53
CA ILE A 303 24.53 -6.46 1.35
C ILE A 303 24.90 -5.18 0.62
N LEU A 304 26.19 -4.91 0.48
CA LEU A 304 26.68 -3.74 -0.26
C LEU A 304 27.44 -4.20 -1.50
N ALA A 305 27.34 -3.45 -2.59
CA ALA A 305 28.10 -3.74 -3.80
C ALA A 305 29.61 -3.67 -3.50
N SER A 306 30.35 -4.70 -3.87
CA SER A 306 31.80 -4.77 -3.72
C SER A 306 32.38 -5.76 -4.74
N THR A 307 32.99 -5.24 -5.80
CA THR A 307 33.51 -6.04 -6.91
C THR A 307 34.56 -7.03 -6.44
N GLY A 308 34.38 -8.31 -6.78
CA GLY A 308 35.29 -9.40 -6.40
C GLY A 308 35.01 -10.03 -5.03
N ASP A 309 34.14 -9.44 -4.21
CA ASP A 309 33.65 -10.06 -2.98
C ASP A 309 32.46 -10.98 -3.25
N GLU A 310 32.08 -11.75 -2.23
CA GLU A 310 30.92 -12.63 -2.28
C GLU A 310 30.20 -12.72 -0.93
N VAL A 311 28.89 -12.87 -0.99
CA VAL A 311 28.02 -13.17 0.13
C VAL A 311 27.38 -14.53 -0.09
N TRP A 312 27.52 -15.42 0.88
CA TRP A 312 26.77 -16.68 0.91
C TRP A 312 25.57 -16.54 1.84
N GLY A 313 24.44 -17.09 1.40
CA GLY A 313 23.16 -17.02 2.11
C GLY A 313 22.27 -18.23 1.84
N ALA A 314 21.05 -18.15 2.36
CA ALA A 314 20.01 -19.16 2.22
C ALA A 314 19.08 -18.81 1.06
N LEU A 315 18.86 -19.77 0.15
CA LEU A 315 17.84 -19.66 -0.88
C LEU A 315 16.56 -20.35 -0.39
N TRP A 316 15.49 -19.58 -0.31
CA TRP A 316 14.16 -20.02 0.12
C TRP A 316 13.19 -19.98 -1.05
N LEU A 317 12.24 -20.91 -1.06
CA LEU A 317 11.03 -20.82 -1.87
C LEU A 317 9.89 -20.38 -0.95
N VAL A 318 9.37 -19.18 -1.18
CA VAL A 318 8.37 -18.53 -0.34
C VAL A 318 7.01 -18.55 -1.06
N PRO A 319 5.93 -19.01 -0.42
CA PRO A 319 4.60 -18.94 -0.98
C PRO A 319 4.16 -17.49 -1.23
N PRO A 320 3.37 -17.25 -2.28
CA PRO A 320 2.96 -15.90 -2.67
C PRO A 320 2.18 -15.17 -1.56
N GLU A 321 1.33 -15.89 -0.83
CA GLU A 321 0.53 -15.38 0.28
C GLU A 321 1.37 -14.88 1.46
N GLU A 322 2.61 -15.35 1.61
CA GLU A 322 3.52 -14.96 2.69
C GLU A 322 4.45 -13.78 2.30
N SER A 323 4.32 -13.26 1.08
CA SER A 323 5.13 -12.15 0.56
C SER A 323 5.00 -10.88 1.41
N HIS A 324 3.79 -10.57 1.89
CA HIS A 324 3.54 -9.39 2.72
C HIS A 324 4.14 -9.54 4.12
N ALA A 325 3.96 -10.70 4.76
CA ALA A 325 4.52 -10.98 6.07
C ALA A 325 6.06 -10.87 6.07
N LEU A 326 6.70 -11.31 4.98
CA LEU A 326 8.13 -11.17 4.79
C LEU A 326 8.57 -9.70 4.71
N ASP A 327 7.85 -8.85 3.98
CA ASP A 327 8.15 -7.42 3.90
C ASP A 327 8.01 -6.70 5.25
N GLU A 328 6.94 -7.01 5.98
CA GLU A 328 6.66 -6.42 7.28
C GLU A 328 7.78 -6.76 8.28
N HIS A 329 8.23 -8.02 8.27
CA HIS A 329 9.33 -8.48 9.10
C HIS A 329 10.66 -7.77 8.80
N GLU A 330 10.97 -7.60 7.52
CA GLU A 330 12.16 -6.87 7.06
C GLU A 330 12.02 -5.35 7.30
N GLY A 331 10.89 -4.89 7.83
CA GLY A 331 10.68 -3.50 8.23
C GLY A 331 10.54 -2.55 7.06
N LEU A 332 9.99 -3.03 5.93
CA LEU A 332 9.71 -2.19 4.75
C LEU A 332 8.69 -1.10 5.04
N PHE A 333 7.80 -1.36 5.99
CA PHE A 333 6.69 -0.48 6.33
C PHE A 333 6.96 0.39 7.57
N ARG A 334 8.21 0.42 8.05
CA ARG A 334 8.63 1.31 9.15
C ARG A 334 8.86 2.73 8.62
N GLU A 335 8.82 3.72 9.51
CA GLU A 335 9.20 5.09 9.18
C GLU A 335 10.40 5.55 10.04
N PRO A 336 11.59 5.72 9.45
CA PRO A 336 11.97 5.37 8.06
C PRO A 336 12.04 3.84 7.83
N PRO A 337 11.93 3.36 6.58
CA PRO A 337 11.99 1.94 6.27
C PRO A 337 13.38 1.38 6.62
N ALA A 338 13.42 0.20 7.22
CA ALA A 338 14.68 -0.45 7.57
C ALA A 338 15.36 -1.00 6.31
N TYR A 339 14.61 -1.71 5.48
CA TYR A 339 15.07 -2.31 4.24
C TYR A 339 14.17 -1.94 3.05
N ARG A 340 14.71 -2.08 1.84
CA ARG A 340 13.98 -2.04 0.57
C ARG A 340 14.12 -3.39 -0.16
N ARG A 341 13.12 -3.73 -0.98
CA ARG A 341 13.21 -4.87 -1.90
C ARG A 341 14.29 -4.63 -2.96
N VAL A 342 15.06 -5.66 -3.24
CA VAL A 342 15.97 -5.72 -4.38
C VAL A 342 15.83 -7.06 -5.09
N THR A 343 16.14 -7.10 -6.38
CA THR A 343 16.29 -8.35 -7.13
C THR A 343 17.77 -8.62 -7.31
N VAL A 344 18.22 -9.78 -6.85
CA VAL A 344 19.60 -10.22 -6.98
C VAL A 344 19.68 -11.49 -7.79
N GLU A 345 20.86 -11.75 -8.35
CA GLU A 345 21.13 -13.00 -9.04
C GLU A 345 22.19 -13.78 -8.26
N VAL A 346 21.83 -15.00 -7.87
CA VAL A 346 22.68 -15.87 -7.05
C VAL A 346 23.05 -17.12 -7.82
N THR A 347 24.18 -17.73 -7.46
CA THR A 347 24.64 -18.99 -8.03
C THR A 347 24.48 -20.10 -6.98
N THR A 348 23.79 -21.19 -7.32
CA THR A 348 23.69 -22.38 -6.46
C THR A 348 25.01 -23.18 -6.47
N PRO A 349 25.23 -24.13 -5.54
CA PRO A 349 26.39 -25.02 -5.59
C PRO A 349 26.49 -25.87 -6.87
N SER A 350 25.36 -26.13 -7.54
CA SER A 350 25.32 -26.80 -8.84
C SER A 350 25.77 -25.91 -10.01
N GLY A 351 25.95 -24.60 -9.78
CA GLY A 351 26.34 -23.62 -10.80
C GLY A 351 25.16 -22.91 -11.47
N ASP A 352 23.92 -23.17 -11.05
CA ASP A 352 22.74 -22.55 -11.64
C ASP A 352 22.63 -21.10 -11.20
N ARG A 353 22.43 -20.19 -12.17
CA ARG A 353 22.18 -18.77 -11.92
C ARG A 353 20.68 -18.54 -11.77
N VAL A 354 20.29 -17.96 -10.64
CA VAL A 354 18.89 -17.83 -10.26
C VAL A 354 18.61 -16.40 -9.82
N ARG A 355 17.61 -15.77 -10.43
CA ARG A 355 17.09 -14.47 -10.00
C ARG A 355 16.12 -14.67 -8.85
N CYS A 356 16.30 -13.91 -7.79
CA CYS A 356 15.50 -14.00 -6.57
C CYS A 356 15.35 -12.64 -5.89
N ARG A 357 14.32 -12.52 -5.05
CA ARG A 357 14.12 -11.36 -4.19
C ARG A 357 15.16 -11.39 -3.07
N SER A 358 15.65 -10.23 -2.66
CA SER A 358 16.35 -10.03 -1.40
C SER A 358 15.98 -8.65 -0.84
N TYR A 359 16.56 -8.30 0.30
CA TYR A 359 16.36 -7.02 0.94
C TYR A 359 17.71 -6.32 1.11
N GLN A 360 17.74 -5.00 1.05
CA GLN A 360 18.94 -4.19 1.27
C GLN A 360 18.58 -3.01 2.16
N VAL A 361 19.47 -2.59 3.06
CA VAL A 361 19.18 -1.47 3.97
C VAL A 361 18.82 -0.22 3.16
N ALA A 362 17.69 0.39 3.52
CA ALA A 362 17.15 1.50 2.74
C ALA A 362 18.07 2.74 2.82
N THR A 363 18.55 3.04 4.03
CA THR A 363 19.49 4.15 4.31
C THR A 363 20.64 3.66 5.19
N PRO A 364 21.75 3.16 4.60
CA PRO A 364 22.92 2.69 5.34
C PRO A 364 23.56 3.78 6.21
N ASP A 365 23.84 3.49 7.49
CA ASP A 365 24.63 4.34 8.38
C ASP A 365 26.04 3.73 8.58
N PRO A 366 27.11 4.39 8.09
CA PRO A 366 28.48 3.89 8.22
C PRO A 366 29.01 3.93 9.67
N ARG A 367 28.31 4.58 10.60
CA ARG A 367 28.67 4.66 12.03
C ARG A 367 28.06 3.54 12.86
N THR A 368 27.34 2.62 12.21
CA THR A 368 26.69 1.48 12.87
C THR A 368 27.74 0.66 13.64
N PRO A 369 27.48 0.30 14.91
CA PRO A 369 28.40 -0.52 15.68
C PRO A 369 28.50 -1.94 15.12
N PRO A 370 29.55 -2.72 15.48
CA PRO A 370 29.60 -4.15 15.17
C PRO A 370 28.33 -4.89 15.63
N PRO A 371 28.02 -6.06 15.03
CA PRO A 371 26.90 -6.88 15.49
C PRO A 371 27.06 -7.26 16.97
N SER A 372 25.94 -7.55 17.62
CA SER A 372 25.99 -8.14 18.95
C SER A 372 26.42 -9.60 18.89
N LYS A 373 26.85 -10.12 20.05
CA LYS A 373 27.21 -11.53 20.16
C LYS A 373 26.00 -12.42 19.83
N ALA A 374 24.80 -12.07 20.28
CA ALA A 374 23.59 -12.84 19.98
C ALA A 374 23.20 -12.80 18.49
N PHE A 375 23.36 -11.65 17.82
CA PHE A 375 23.14 -11.58 16.37
C PHE A 375 24.15 -12.45 15.63
N LYS A 376 25.44 -12.34 15.98
CA LYS A 376 26.51 -13.14 15.38
C LYS A 376 26.31 -14.65 15.61
N ASP A 377 25.91 -15.06 16.81
CA ASP A 377 25.61 -16.46 17.12
C ASP A 377 24.44 -16.97 16.26
N THR A 378 23.41 -16.14 16.03
CA THR A 378 22.28 -16.46 15.15
C THR A 378 22.71 -16.60 13.70
N LEU A 379 23.52 -15.66 13.22
CA LEU A 379 24.09 -15.70 11.88
C LEU A 379 24.92 -16.98 11.67
N LEU A 380 25.73 -17.38 12.65
CA LEU A 380 26.55 -18.60 12.60
C LEU A 380 25.70 -19.88 12.66
N ARG A 381 24.62 -19.91 13.44
CA ARG A 381 23.67 -21.04 13.45
C ARG A 381 23.02 -21.19 12.08
N GLY A 382 22.44 -20.13 11.53
CA GLY A 382 21.83 -20.14 10.20
C GLY A 382 22.82 -20.59 9.12
N ALA A 383 24.04 -20.04 9.11
CA ALA A 383 25.09 -20.42 8.16
C ALA A 383 25.44 -21.92 8.19
N ARG A 384 25.46 -22.53 9.38
CA ARG A 384 25.73 -23.96 9.55
C ARG A 384 24.54 -24.82 9.12
N THR A 385 23.32 -24.44 9.52
CA THR A 385 22.09 -25.16 9.18
C THR A 385 21.84 -25.18 7.68
N VAL A 386 22.10 -24.06 7.00
CA VAL A 386 21.95 -23.94 5.54
C VAL A 386 23.05 -24.73 4.79
N GLY A 387 24.19 -25.00 5.44
CA GLY A 387 25.31 -25.70 4.83
C GLY A 387 26.19 -24.80 3.97
N LEU A 388 26.45 -23.56 4.40
CA LEU A 388 27.37 -22.66 3.71
C LEU A 388 28.81 -23.21 3.71
N PRO A 389 29.68 -22.82 2.75
CA PRO A 389 31.07 -23.27 2.70
C PRO A 389 31.82 -23.03 4.02
N ALA A 390 32.61 -24.02 4.46
CA ALA A 390 33.34 -23.94 5.73
C ALA A 390 34.27 -22.72 5.84
N SER A 391 34.89 -22.33 4.72
CA SER A 391 35.70 -21.11 4.62
C SER A 391 34.88 -19.85 4.89
N TYR A 392 33.64 -19.78 4.38
CA TYR A 392 32.74 -18.66 4.64
C TYR A 392 32.29 -18.62 6.10
N VAL A 393 31.91 -19.76 6.67
CA VAL A 393 31.54 -19.87 8.09
C VAL A 393 32.70 -19.42 9.00
N ALA A 394 33.95 -19.76 8.66
CA ALA A 394 35.12 -19.29 9.38
C ALA A 394 35.30 -17.75 9.28
N ARG A 395 35.07 -17.15 8.10
CA ARG A 395 35.07 -15.68 7.94
C ARG A 395 34.03 -15.02 8.83
N LEU A 396 32.82 -15.56 8.87
CA LEU A 396 31.74 -15.05 9.73
C LEU A 396 32.09 -15.15 11.23
N ALA A 397 32.74 -16.24 11.65
CA ALA A 397 33.15 -16.43 13.04
C ALA A 397 34.23 -15.42 13.48
N ALA A 398 35.07 -14.99 12.54
CA ALA A 398 36.14 -14.01 12.77
C ALA A 398 35.65 -12.56 12.82
N LEU A 399 34.39 -12.27 12.46
CA LEU A 399 33.84 -10.91 12.54
C LEU A 399 33.89 -10.37 13.97
N PRO A 400 34.27 -9.11 14.19
CA PRO A 400 34.19 -8.51 15.52
C PRO A 400 32.72 -8.39 15.95
N ASP A 401 32.45 -8.58 17.25
CA ASP A 401 31.16 -8.28 17.86
C ASP A 401 31.34 -7.26 19.00
N ASN A 402 30.24 -6.63 19.39
CA ASN A 402 30.24 -5.59 20.43
C ASN A 402 30.09 -6.15 21.86
N GLY A 403 30.13 -7.48 22.03
CA GLY A 403 30.03 -8.17 23.32
C GLY A 403 28.64 -8.17 23.99
N ARG A 404 27.63 -7.50 23.42
CA ARG A 404 26.27 -7.45 23.97
C ARG A 404 25.51 -8.75 23.69
N ALA A 405 24.66 -9.14 24.65
CA ALA A 405 23.73 -10.26 24.55
C ALA A 405 22.41 -9.82 23.92
#